data_AF-A0A5C6Q4Z2-F1
#
_entry.id   AF-A0A5C6Q4Z2-F1
#
_cell.length_a   1.000
_cell.length_b   1.000
_cell.length_c   1.000
_cell.angle_alpha   90.00
_cell.angle_beta   90.00
_cell.angle_gamma   90.00
#
_symmetry.space_group_name_H-M   'P 1'
#
loop_
_entity.id
_entity.type
_entity.pdbx_description
1 polymer ?
#
loop_
_entity_poly.entity_id
_entity_poly.type
_entity_poly.pdbx_seq_one_letter_code
_entity_poly.pdbx_strand_id
1 'polypeptide(L)' 'MFPILCAFNAHEGKTLTREFLLAYGWGLGNKVSNNVTVAILELRVLLSKQPSLEIVAVRGKGYQMFNKSKWNVK' A
#
# COMPACT_ATOMS: atom_id res chain seq x y z
N MET A 1 -3.74 8.94 4.30
CA MET A 1 -2.96 8.43 3.15
C MET A 1 -1.45 8.38 3.39
N PHE A 2 -0.79 9.48 3.76
CA PHE A 2 0.68 9.53 3.87
C PHE A 2 1.30 8.38 4.68
N PRO A 3 0.75 7.96 5.84
CA PRO A 3 1.29 6.81 6.58
C PRO A 3 1.31 5.49 5.80
N ILE A 4 0.32 5.26 4.94
CA ILE A 4 0.22 4.04 4.14
C ILE A 4 1.25 4.03 3.02
N LEU A 5 1.51 5.19 2.40
CA LEU A 5 2.62 5.33 1.46
C LEU A 5 3.98 5.12 2.15
N CYS A 6 4.16 5.66 3.36
CA CYS A 6 5.36 5.40 4.16
C CYS A 6 5.54 3.92 4.48
N ALA A 7 4.45 3.20 4.80
CA ALA A 7 4.50 1.76 5.05
C ALA A 7 5.02 0.99 3.82
N PHE A 8 4.51 1.30 2.63
CA PHE A 8 5.00 0.68 1.39
C PHE A 8 6.46 1.02 1.09
N ASN A 9 6.89 2.25 1.38
CA ASN A 9 8.29 2.65 1.21
C ASN A 9 9.22 1.93 2.20
N ALA A 10 8.83 1.83 3.47
CA ALA A 10 9.62 1.16 4.51
C ALA A 10 9.72 -0.36 4.30
N HIS A 11 8.75 -0.95 3.62
CA HIS A 11 8.67 -2.37 3.33
C HIS A 11 8.62 -2.65 1.83
N GLU A 12 9.51 -1.98 1.07
CA GLU A 12 9.57 -2.10 -0.39
C GLU A 12 9.62 -3.57 -0.83
N GLY A 13 8.80 -3.91 -1.84
CA GLY A 13 8.73 -5.27 -2.40
C GLY A 13 8.03 -6.32 -1.54
N LYS A 14 7.51 -5.96 -0.35
CA LYS A 14 6.76 -6.89 0.51
C LYS A 14 5.25 -6.72 0.34
N THR A 15 4.53 -7.83 0.50
CA THR A 15 3.07 -7.79 0.68
C THR A 15 2.75 -7.42 2.14
N LEU A 16 2.00 -6.34 2.33
CA LEU A 16 1.55 -5.84 3.63
C LEU A 16 0.10 -6.27 3.88
N THR A 17 -0.17 -6.84 5.04
CA THR A 17 -1.52 -7.28 5.42
C THR A 17 -2.42 -6.08 5.72
N ARG A 18 -3.74 -6.27 5.67
CA ARG A 18 -4.69 -5.22 6.01
C ARG A 18 -4.55 -4.79 7.47
N GLU A 19 -4.35 -5.76 8.36
CA GLU A 19 -4.21 -5.57 9.79
C GLU A 19 -2.95 -4.75 10.10
N PHE A 20 -1.84 -5.07 9.41
CA PHE A 20 -0.60 -4.30 9.51
C PHE A 20 -0.81 -2.86 9.05
N LEU A 21 -1.41 -2.65 7.88
CA LEU A 21 -1.65 -1.32 7.32
C LEU A 21 -2.60 -0.50 8.19
N LEU A 22 -3.62 -1.12 8.77
CA LEU A 22 -4.55 -0.47 9.69
C LEU A 22 -3.81 -0.01 10.96
N ALA A 23 -3.03 -0.90 11.58
CA ALA A 23 -2.24 -0.58 12.76
C ALA A 23 -1.18 0.50 12.48
N TYR A 24 -0.51 0.43 11.34
CA TYR A 24 0.51 1.39 10.94
C TYR A 24 -0.07 2.79 10.69
N GLY A 25 -1.23 2.87 10.02
CA GLY A 25 -1.82 4.16 9.65
C GLY A 25 -2.67 4.81 10.74
N TRP A 26 -3.27 4.00 11.63
CA TRP A 26 -4.28 4.47 12.59
C TRP A 26 -4.10 3.95 14.01
N GLY A 27 -3.05 3.17 14.28
CA GLY A 27 -2.78 2.59 15.60
C GLY A 27 -3.56 1.29 15.88
N LEU A 28 -3.08 0.53 16.85
CA LEU A 28 -3.60 -0.80 17.22
C LEU A 28 -5.04 -0.79 17.74
N GLY A 29 -5.53 0.36 18.23
CA GLY A 29 -6.88 0.51 18.76
C GLY A 29 -7.97 0.70 17.69
N ASN A 30 -7.60 0.96 16.44
CA ASN A 30 -8.57 1.24 15.39
C ASN A 30 -9.10 -0.07 14.79
N LYS A 31 -10.44 -0.22 14.76
CA LYS A 31 -11.14 -1.40 14.24
C LYS A 31 -11.85 -1.16 12.90
N VAL A 32 -11.80 0.06 12.36
CA VAL A 32 -12.48 0.43 11.11
C VAL A 32 -11.62 0.00 9.92
N SER A 33 -11.76 -1.27 9.53
CA SER A 33 -11.00 -1.89 8.44
C SER A 33 -11.16 -1.20 7.09
N ASN A 34 -12.30 -0.55 6.85
CA ASN A 34 -12.56 0.22 5.63
C ASN A 34 -11.56 1.36 5.40
N ASN A 35 -10.91 1.88 6.46
CA ASN A 35 -9.91 2.93 6.35
C ASN A 35 -8.75 2.53 5.43
N VAL A 36 -8.33 1.26 5.49
CA VAL A 36 -7.27 0.75 4.61
C VAL A 36 -7.74 0.75 3.16
N THR A 37 -8.95 0.25 2.90
CA THR A 37 -9.50 0.19 1.54
C THR A 37 -9.62 1.60 0.93
N VAL A 38 -10.15 2.57 1.69
CA VAL A 38 -10.29 3.96 1.25
C VAL A 38 -8.91 4.56 0.96
N ALA A 39 -7.95 4.43 1.88
CA ALA A 39 -6.61 4.99 1.67
C ALA A 39 -5.88 4.35 0.47
N ILE A 40 -6.10 3.06 0.18
CA ILE A 40 -5.54 2.41 -1.01
C ILE A 40 -6.16 2.97 -2.29
N LEU A 41 -7.49 3.20 -2.31
CA LEU A 41 -8.16 3.80 -3.46
C LEU A 41 -7.64 5.21 -3.74
N GLU A 42 -7.56 6.04 -2.70
CA GLU A 42 -7.07 7.41 -2.84
C GLU A 42 -5.58 7.44 -3.26
N LEU A 43 -4.73 6.57 -2.70
CA LEU A 43 -3.34 6.44 -3.14
C LEU A 43 -3.22 6.00 -4.60
N ARG A 44 -4.07 5.08 -5.08
CA ARG A 44 -4.09 4.71 -6.50
C ARG A 44 -4.44 5.88 -7.40
N VAL A 45 -5.39 6.73 -6.99
CA VAL A 45 -5.72 7.95 -7.72
C VAL A 45 -4.52 8.90 -7.75
N LEU A 46 -3.82 9.09 -6.63
CA LEU A 46 -2.63 9.93 -6.59
C LEU A 46 -1.49 9.38 -7.45
N LEU A 47 -1.23 8.08 -7.35
CA LEU A 47 -0.16 7.38 -8.09
C LEU A 47 -0.48 7.18 -9.57
N SER A 48 -1.73 7.40 -10.01
CA SER A 48 -2.08 7.35 -11.44
C SER A 48 -1.26 8.34 -12.30
N LYS A 49 -0.73 9.40 -11.66
CA LYS A 49 0.17 10.38 -12.27
C LYS A 49 1.64 9.91 -12.34
N GLN A 50 1.97 8.77 -11.73
CA GLN A 50 3.32 8.20 -11.69
C GLN A 50 3.28 6.75 -12.19
N PRO A 51 3.44 6.51 -13.51
CA PRO A 51 3.20 5.19 -14.12
C PRO A 51 4.20 4.11 -13.70
N SER A 52 5.33 4.50 -13.10
CA SER A 52 6.31 3.56 -12.54
C SER A 52 5.86 2.89 -11.24
N LEU A 53 4.89 3.46 -10.53
CA LEU A 53 4.41 2.93 -9.25
C LEU A 53 3.00 2.36 -9.38
N GLU A 54 2.79 1.20 -8.77
CA GLU A 54 1.48 0.56 -8.76
C GLU A 54 1.23 -0.13 -7.42
N ILE A 55 0.00 -0.01 -6.89
CA ILE A 55 -0.43 -0.77 -5.70
C ILE A 55 -1.42 -1.84 -6.13
N VAL A 56 -1.05 -3.11 -5.97
CA VAL A 56 -1.90 -4.26 -6.32
C VAL A 56 -2.42 -4.95 -5.07
N ALA A 57 -3.60 -5.58 -5.21
CA ALA A 57 -4.15 -6.44 -4.17
C ALA A 57 -3.65 -7.87 -4.38
N VAL A 58 -3.10 -8.47 -3.34
CA VAL A 58 -2.71 -9.89 -3.32
C VAL A 58 -3.79 -10.66 -2.59
N ARG A 59 -4.55 -11.48 -3.32
CA ARG A 59 -5.74 -12.19 -2.82
C ARG A 59 -5.41 -12.96 -1.53
N GLY A 60 -6.17 -12.69 -0.48
CA GLY A 60 -6.00 -13.33 0.84
C GLY A 60 -4.77 -12.90 1.64
N LYS A 61 -3.92 -12.00 1.11
CA LYS A 61 -2.66 -11.60 1.76
C LYS A 61 -2.57 -10.11 2.07
N GLY A 62 -3.17 -9.24 1.26
CA GLY A 62 -3.18 -7.80 1.48
C GLY A 62 -2.79 -7.00 0.24
N TYR A 63 -1.86 -6.07 0.37
CA TYR A 63 -1.46 -5.15 -0.69
C TYR A 63 0.05 -5.08 -0.85
N GLN A 64 0.50 -4.84 -2.07
CA GLN A 64 1.91 -4.64 -2.38
C GLN A 64 2.08 -3.47 -3.33
N MET A 65 3.11 -2.66 -3.08
CA MET A 65 3.53 -1.61 -4.00
C MET A 65 4.68 -2.13 -4.86
N PHE A 66 4.53 -1.98 -6.17
CA PHE A 66 5.53 -2.32 -7.17
C PHE A 66 6.12 -1.05 -7.76
N ASN A 67 7.44 -1.08 -7.95
CA ASN A 67 8.14 -0.09 -8.75
C ASN A 67 8.61 -0.75 -10.06
N LYS A 68 7.90 -0.46 -11.14
CA LYS A 68 8.17 -1.00 -12.49
C LYS A 68 9.53 -0.57 -13.04
N SER A 69 10.07 0.57 -12.60
CA SER A 69 11.39 1.01 -13.07
C SER A 69 12.53 0.17 -12.50
N LYS A 70 12.37 -0.39 -11.29
CA LYS A 70 13.36 -1.26 -10.64
C LYS A 70 13.30 -2.72 -11.11
N TRP A 71 12.22 -3.12 -11.77
CA TRP A 71 12.02 -4.49 -12.28
C TRP A 71 12.64 -4.72 -13.68
N ASN A 72 13.15 -3.67 -14.33
CA ASN A 72 13.81 -3.74 -15.66
C ASN A 72 15.32 -4.04 -15.60
N VAL A 73 15.82 -4.64 -14.52
CA VAL A 73 17.20 -5.17 -14.52
C VAL A 73 17.12 -6.59 -15.08
N LYS A 74 17.46 -6.72 -16.37
CA LYS A 74 17.71 -8.00 -17.06
C LYS A 74 18.81 -8.80 -16.37
#